data_AF-A0A483R4K2-F1
#
_entry.id   AF-A0A483R4K2-F1
#
_cell.length_a   1.000
_cell.length_b   1.000
_cell.length_c   1.000
_cell.angle_alpha   90.00
_cell.angle_beta   90.00
_cell.angle_gamma   90.00
#
_symmetry.space_group_name_H-M   'P 1'
#
loop_
_entity.id
_entity.type
_entity.pdbx_description
1 polymer ?
#
loop_
_entity_poly.entity_id
_entity_poly.type
_entity_poly.pdbx_seq_one_letter_code
_entity_poly.pdbx_strand_id
1 'polypeptide(L)'
;GKKRLVSRIFKQAFVWPLITLTIMIIAQYNNINGFIIPQRSEIQALAAEITNKIPKNYTGKLMFDLTDPAYNAFTKTQRYDEFGNISLAAPWALKGMAEEIRIMKGFNFKLSNNVIISETNRCIDDCMVIKTSDAMRRSTINY
;
A
#
# COMPACT_ATOMS: atom_id res chain seq x y z
N GLY A 1 7.38 -53.54 -18.20
CA GLY A 1 6.78 -54.28 -17.07
C GLY A 1 5.73 -53.42 -16.37
N LYS A 2 4.48 -53.89 -16.31
CA LYS A 2 3.29 -53.19 -15.76
C LYS A 2 3.54 -52.53 -14.38
N LYS A 3 4.27 -53.21 -13.49
CA LYS A 3 4.67 -52.69 -12.15
C LYS A 3 5.50 -51.39 -12.20
N ARG A 4 6.37 -51.24 -13.21
CA ARG A 4 7.24 -50.06 -13.39
C ARG A 4 6.45 -48.85 -13.92
N LEU A 5 5.40 -49.10 -14.70
CA LEU A 5 4.49 -48.06 -15.21
C LEU A 5 3.58 -47.52 -14.10
N VAL A 6 2.96 -48.42 -13.32
CA VAL A 6 2.11 -48.06 -12.17
C VAL A 6 2.89 -47.28 -11.11
N SER A 7 4.12 -47.69 -10.80
CA SER A 7 5.01 -46.96 -9.88
C SER A 7 5.34 -45.54 -10.37
N ARG A 8 5.53 -45.34 -11.68
CA ARG A 8 5.78 -44.01 -12.26
C ARG A 8 4.54 -43.11 -12.19
N ILE A 9 3.37 -43.65 -12.46
CA ILE A 9 2.10 -42.93 -12.36
C ILE A 9 1.81 -42.54 -10.91
N PHE A 10 2.03 -43.46 -9.96
CA PHE A 10 1.89 -43.17 -8.51
C PHE A 10 2.86 -42.08 -8.03
N LYS A 11 4.12 -42.14 -8.48
CA LYS A 11 5.11 -41.09 -8.16
C LYS A 11 4.73 -39.75 -8.79
N GLN A 12 4.28 -39.72 -10.05
CA GLN A 12 3.82 -38.48 -10.69
C GLN A 12 2.56 -37.91 -10.01
N ALA A 13 1.63 -38.77 -9.60
CA ALA A 13 0.41 -38.38 -8.90
C ALA A 13 0.67 -37.78 -7.51
N PHE A 14 1.83 -38.05 -6.90
CA PHE A 14 2.20 -37.47 -5.61
C PHE A 14 3.19 -36.29 -5.75
N VAL A 15 4.13 -36.38 -6.69
CA VAL A 15 5.17 -35.36 -6.90
C VAL A 15 4.60 -34.07 -7.48
N TRP A 16 3.69 -34.14 -8.46
CA TRP A 16 3.13 -32.93 -9.07
C TRP A 16 2.27 -32.10 -8.10
N PRO A 17 1.36 -32.69 -7.30
CA PRO A 17 0.65 -31.95 -6.25
C PRO A 17 1.58 -31.37 -5.19
N LEU A 18 2.68 -32.06 -4.84
CA LEU A 18 3.64 -31.55 -3.88
C LEU A 18 4.37 -30.31 -4.45
N ILE A 19 4.78 -30.36 -5.72
CA ILE A 19 5.40 -29.24 -6.41
C ILE A 19 4.43 -28.06 -6.51
N THR A 20 3.19 -28.27 -6.94
CA THR A 20 2.20 -27.17 -7.03
C THR A 20 1.92 -26.57 -5.66
N LEU A 21 1.80 -27.38 -4.61
CA LEU A 21 1.64 -26.90 -3.24
C LEU A 21 2.84 -26.05 -2.79
N THR A 22 4.07 -26.50 -3.05
CA THR A 22 5.27 -25.72 -2.70
C THR A 22 5.33 -24.38 -3.46
N ILE A 23 4.96 -24.36 -4.74
CA ILE A 23 4.91 -23.12 -5.54
C ILE A 23 3.86 -22.17 -4.96
N MET A 24 2.67 -22.66 -4.60
CA MET A 24 1.62 -21.84 -3.99
C MET A 24 2.08 -21.24 -2.66
N ILE A 25 2.76 -22.01 -1.81
CA ILE A 25 3.28 -21.53 -0.52
C ILE A 25 4.33 -20.43 -0.74
N ILE A 26 5.28 -20.65 -1.65
CA ILE A 26 6.35 -19.66 -1.95
C ILE A 26 5.75 -18.39 -2.55
N ALA A 27 4.80 -18.51 -3.49
CA ALA A 27 4.13 -17.37 -4.10
C ALA A 27 3.33 -16.56 -3.05
N GLN A 28 2.60 -17.24 -2.15
CA GLN A 28 1.90 -16.58 -1.05
C GLN A 28 2.87 -15.88 -0.10
N TYR A 29 3.98 -16.52 0.27
CA TYR A 29 5.01 -15.91 1.12
C TYR A 29 5.57 -14.64 0.48
N ASN A 30 5.87 -14.66 -0.81
CA ASN A 30 6.37 -13.50 -1.54
C ASN A 30 5.33 -12.37 -1.63
N ASN A 31 4.05 -12.69 -1.86
CA ASN A 31 2.99 -11.69 -1.89
C ASN A 31 2.74 -11.08 -0.50
N ILE A 32 2.75 -11.89 0.55
CA ILE A 32 2.54 -11.40 1.92
C ILE A 32 3.67 -10.44 2.32
N ASN A 33 4.92 -10.85 2.13
CA ASN A 33 6.07 -10.07 2.58
C ASN A 33 6.43 -8.93 1.63
N GLY A 34 6.23 -9.14 0.33
CA GLY A 34 6.60 -8.17 -0.71
C GLY A 34 5.54 -7.10 -0.95
N PHE A 35 4.27 -7.38 -0.65
CA PHE A 35 3.16 -6.48 -1.00
C PHE A 35 2.23 -6.19 0.19
N ILE A 36 1.63 -7.22 0.80
CA ILE A 36 0.58 -7.03 1.82
C ILE A 36 1.11 -6.30 3.06
N ILE A 37 2.24 -6.75 3.61
CA ILE A 37 2.82 -6.13 4.81
C ILE A 37 3.24 -4.67 4.53
N PRO A 38 4.02 -4.36 3.47
CA PRO A 38 4.36 -2.98 3.12
C PRO A 38 3.14 -2.08 2.93
N GLN A 39 2.13 -2.54 2.17
CA GLN A 39 0.96 -1.72 1.92
C GLN A 39 0.13 -1.44 3.17
N ARG A 40 0.06 -2.40 4.10
CA ARG A 40 -0.53 -2.16 5.43
C ARG A 40 0.26 -1.10 6.22
N SER A 41 1.59 -1.16 6.19
CA SER A 41 2.44 -0.15 6.83
C SER A 41 2.23 1.23 6.23
N GLU A 42 2.10 1.33 4.90
CA GLU A 42 1.78 2.59 4.21
C GLU A 42 0.41 3.16 4.64
N ILE A 43 -0.64 2.34 4.67
CA ILE A 43 -1.97 2.76 5.13
C ILE A 43 -1.90 3.24 6.59
N GLN A 44 -1.19 2.52 7.46
CA GLN A 44 -1.05 2.89 8.86
C GLN A 44 -0.29 4.21 9.03
N ALA A 45 0.79 4.41 8.27
CA ALA A 45 1.56 5.65 8.27
C ALA A 45 0.70 6.85 7.87
N LEU A 46 -0.06 6.72 6.78
CA LEU A 46 -0.98 7.75 6.32
C LEU A 46 -2.10 7.99 7.33
N ALA A 47 -2.67 6.93 7.89
CA ALA A 47 -3.73 7.02 8.87
C ALA A 47 -3.27 7.70 10.17
N ALA A 48 -2.01 7.49 10.58
CA ALA A 48 -1.42 8.17 11.72
C ALA A 48 -1.27 9.67 11.43
N GLU A 49 -0.72 10.02 10.26
CA GLU A 49 -0.52 11.42 9.89
C GLU A 49 -1.84 12.19 9.73
N ILE A 50 -2.85 11.57 9.11
CA ILE A 50 -4.21 12.12 9.04
C ILE A 50 -4.80 12.29 10.45
N THR A 51 -4.66 11.30 11.33
CA THR A 51 -5.23 11.39 12.69
C THR A 51 -4.55 12.48 13.52
N ASN A 52 -3.25 12.71 13.29
CA ASN A 52 -2.48 13.72 14.02
C ASN A 52 -2.80 15.16 13.55
N LYS A 53 -3.08 15.35 12.25
CA LYS A 53 -3.26 16.67 11.65
C LYS A 53 -4.71 17.07 11.42
N ILE A 54 -5.61 16.10 11.21
CA ILE A 54 -7.00 16.35 10.80
C ILE A 54 -7.94 16.06 11.96
N PRO A 55 -8.73 17.05 12.42
CA PRO A 55 -9.80 16.81 13.38
C PRO A 55 -10.87 15.87 12.82
N LYS A 56 -11.44 14.99 13.64
CA LYS A 56 -12.49 14.04 13.18
C LYS A 56 -13.73 14.73 12.59
N ASN A 57 -14.11 15.87 13.17
CA ASN A 57 -15.26 16.67 12.75
C ASN A 57 -14.96 17.62 11.57
N TYR A 58 -13.73 17.62 11.05
CA TYR A 58 -13.36 18.45 9.91
C TYR A 58 -14.15 18.05 8.67
N THR A 59 -14.82 19.00 8.02
CA THR A 59 -15.71 18.77 6.85
C THR A 59 -15.17 19.36 5.54
N GLY A 60 -14.02 20.03 5.60
CA GLY A 60 -13.32 20.57 4.43
C GLY A 60 -12.62 19.49 3.61
N LYS A 61 -11.87 19.91 2.59
CA LYS A 61 -11.23 19.00 1.62
C LYS A 61 -9.88 18.53 2.14
N LEU A 62 -9.60 17.23 2.05
CA LEU A 62 -8.27 16.68 2.29
C LEU A 62 -7.50 16.59 0.97
N MET A 63 -6.30 17.14 0.94
CA MET A 63 -5.40 17.11 -0.21
C MET A 63 -4.01 16.59 0.20
N PHE A 64 -3.25 16.11 -0.78
CA PHE A 64 -1.94 15.51 -0.58
C PHE A 64 -0.87 16.24 -1.39
N ASP A 65 0.25 16.50 -0.74
CA ASP A 65 1.44 17.05 -1.37
C ASP A 65 2.44 15.92 -1.64
N LEU A 66 2.79 15.79 -2.92
CA LEU A 66 3.72 14.79 -3.47
C LEU A 66 5.02 15.42 -4.00
N THR A 67 5.26 16.70 -3.77
CA THR A 67 6.42 17.42 -4.34
C THR A 67 7.77 16.93 -3.83
N ASP A 68 7.82 16.36 -2.62
CA ASP A 68 8.99 15.72 -2.03
C ASP A 68 8.67 14.25 -1.67
N PRO A 69 8.69 13.32 -2.63
CA PRO A 69 8.35 11.92 -2.38
C PRO A 69 9.50 11.18 -1.66
N ALA A 70 9.22 10.65 -0.47
CA ALA A 70 10.18 9.86 0.31
C ALA A 70 10.25 8.40 -0.16
N TYR A 71 10.64 8.16 -1.42
CA TYR A 71 10.67 6.84 -2.07
C TYR A 71 11.51 5.78 -1.33
N ASN A 72 12.46 6.19 -0.50
CA ASN A 72 13.35 5.29 0.23
C ASN A 72 12.97 5.12 1.71
N ALA A 73 11.85 5.69 2.16
CA ALA A 73 11.48 5.66 3.57
C ALA A 73 11.33 4.22 4.08
N PHE A 74 10.68 3.36 3.29
CA PHE A 74 10.42 1.97 3.69
C PHE A 74 11.48 0.97 3.19
N THR A 75 12.46 1.36 2.35
CA THR A 75 13.45 0.44 1.76
C THR A 75 14.54 1.10 0.92
N LYS A 76 15.69 0.42 0.78
CA LYS A 76 16.80 0.80 -0.11
C LYS A 76 16.83 0.05 -1.45
N THR A 77 16.02 -1.00 -1.64
CA THR A 77 16.28 -1.99 -2.71
C THR A 77 15.08 -2.41 -3.57
N GLN A 78 13.82 -2.21 -3.15
CA GLN A 78 12.70 -2.71 -3.96
C GLN A 78 11.41 -1.93 -3.78
N ARG A 79 10.83 -1.48 -4.88
CA ARG A 79 9.60 -0.69 -4.89
C ARG A 79 8.37 -1.62 -4.73
N TYR A 80 7.39 -1.25 -3.91
CA TYR A 80 6.50 -2.19 -3.19
C TYR A 80 5.09 -2.40 -3.73
N ASP A 81 4.60 -1.57 -4.64
CA ASP A 81 3.29 -1.76 -5.26
C ASP A 81 3.36 -2.82 -6.38
N GLU A 82 2.19 -3.21 -6.91
CA GLU A 82 2.05 -4.19 -8.00
C GLU A 82 2.80 -3.78 -9.28
N PHE A 83 3.28 -2.53 -9.35
CA PHE A 83 3.96 -1.88 -10.45
C PHE A 83 5.39 -1.43 -10.10
N GLY A 84 5.89 -1.81 -8.91
CA GLY A 84 7.16 -1.39 -8.38
C GLY A 84 7.27 0.13 -8.15
N ASN A 85 6.38 0.73 -7.35
CA ASN A 85 6.52 2.05 -6.69
C ASN A 85 5.94 2.03 -5.26
N ILE A 86 6.09 3.10 -4.48
CA ILE A 86 5.43 3.24 -3.17
C ILE A 86 4.04 3.84 -3.40
N SER A 87 2.99 3.25 -2.84
CA SER A 87 1.61 3.69 -3.06
C SER A 87 1.38 5.12 -2.57
N LEU A 88 2.00 5.53 -1.46
CA LEU A 88 1.96 6.90 -0.93
C LEU A 88 2.69 7.94 -1.78
N ALA A 89 3.49 7.51 -2.75
CA ALA A 89 4.10 8.39 -3.74
C ALA A 89 3.35 8.37 -5.08
N ALA A 90 2.31 7.55 -5.21
CA ALA A 90 1.50 7.41 -6.41
C ALA A 90 0.23 8.27 -6.33
N PRO A 91 0.04 9.24 -7.24
CA PRO A 91 -1.16 10.10 -7.29
C PRO A 91 -2.49 9.35 -7.30
N TRP A 92 -2.53 8.20 -7.97
CA TRP A 92 -3.75 7.42 -8.21
C TRP A 92 -4.17 6.58 -6.99
N ALA A 93 -3.24 6.19 -6.12
CA ALA A 93 -3.51 5.33 -4.97
C ALA A 93 -4.05 6.10 -3.75
N LEU A 94 -3.58 7.35 -3.57
CA LEU A 94 -3.86 8.15 -2.37
C LEU A 94 -5.34 8.40 -2.10
N LYS A 95 -6.13 8.63 -3.15
CA LYS A 95 -7.59 8.82 -3.00
C LYS A 95 -8.24 7.59 -2.39
N GLY A 96 -7.88 6.40 -2.87
CA GLY A 96 -8.42 5.14 -2.36
C GLY A 96 -8.03 4.89 -0.90
N MET A 97 -6.74 5.06 -0.59
CA MET A 97 -6.24 4.88 0.79
C MET A 97 -6.88 5.89 1.76
N ALA A 98 -7.03 7.15 1.37
CA ALA A 98 -7.66 8.17 2.19
C ALA A 98 -9.15 7.91 2.41
N GLU A 99 -9.85 7.37 1.40
CA GLU A 99 -11.25 6.97 1.49
C GLU A 99 -11.42 5.80 2.47
N GLU A 100 -10.56 4.79 2.38
CA GLU A 100 -10.54 3.66 3.32
C GLU A 100 -10.33 4.14 4.76
N ILE A 101 -9.35 5.02 4.97
CA ILE A 101 -9.07 5.61 6.30
C ILE A 101 -10.27 6.42 6.80
N ARG A 102 -10.92 7.19 5.92
CA ARG A 102 -12.11 7.97 6.27
C ARG A 102 -13.20 7.07 6.84
N ILE A 103 -13.49 5.97 6.14
CA ILE A 103 -14.51 4.99 6.51
C ILE A 103 -14.09 4.26 7.80
N MET A 104 -12.87 3.73 7.86
CA MET A 104 -12.40 2.93 9.00
C MET A 104 -12.30 3.73 10.30
N LYS A 105 -11.90 5.00 10.25
CA LYS A 105 -11.66 5.84 11.44
C LYS A 105 -12.78 6.84 11.76
N GLY A 106 -13.78 6.94 10.88
CA GLY A 106 -14.95 7.82 11.06
C GLY A 106 -14.61 9.30 10.96
N PHE A 107 -13.89 9.69 9.90
CA PHE A 107 -13.61 11.10 9.60
C PHE A 107 -14.68 11.71 8.69
N ASN A 108 -14.88 13.02 8.81
CA ASN A 108 -15.87 13.76 8.01
C ASN A 108 -15.27 14.54 6.82
N PHE A 109 -13.96 14.47 6.61
CA PHE A 109 -13.29 15.22 5.53
C PHE A 109 -13.76 14.75 4.16
N LYS A 110 -13.73 15.66 3.18
CA LYS A 110 -14.12 15.37 1.80
C LYS A 110 -12.90 15.13 0.93
N LEU A 111 -13.01 14.24 -0.04
CA LEU A 111 -11.98 14.00 -1.04
C LEU A 111 -12.45 14.55 -2.39
N SER A 112 -11.64 15.41 -3.00
CA SER A 112 -11.92 15.94 -4.34
C SER A 112 -11.60 14.90 -5.42
N ASN A 113 -11.99 15.15 -6.67
CA ASN A 113 -11.60 14.26 -7.77
C ASN A 113 -10.09 14.21 -7.97
N ASN A 114 -9.44 15.37 -7.91
CA ASN A 114 -7.98 15.46 -7.83
C ASN A 114 -7.60 15.81 -6.39
N VAL A 115 -7.01 14.84 -5.69
CA VAL A 115 -6.55 14.99 -4.31
C VAL A 115 -5.10 15.47 -4.21
N ILE A 116 -4.39 15.57 -5.34
CA ILE A 116 -2.97 15.96 -5.34
C ILE A 116 -2.82 17.45 -5.58
N ILE A 117 -1.98 18.09 -4.79
CA ILE A 117 -1.61 19.49 -5.00
C ILE A 117 -0.69 19.59 -6.20
N SER A 118 -1.05 20.49 -7.12
CA SER A 118 -0.23 20.87 -8.26
C SER A 118 -0.30 22.38 -8.46
N GLU A 119 0.45 22.91 -9.43
CA GLU A 119 0.37 24.33 -9.78
C GLU A 119 -1.05 24.77 -10.16
N THR A 120 -1.82 23.86 -10.76
CA THR A 120 -3.20 24.09 -11.22
C THR A 120 -4.27 23.66 -10.21
N ASN A 121 -3.92 22.81 -9.23
CA ASN A 121 -4.83 22.31 -8.21
C ASN A 121 -4.29 22.67 -6.83
N ARG A 122 -4.52 23.91 -6.41
CA ARG A 122 -4.09 24.41 -5.11
C ARG A 122 -5.20 24.30 -4.08
N CYS A 123 -4.79 24.21 -2.83
CA CYS A 123 -5.67 24.28 -1.67
C CYS A 123 -6.10 25.76 -1.46
N ILE A 124 -7.18 26.18 -2.14
CA ILE A 124 -7.67 27.58 -2.14
C ILE A 124 -8.90 27.78 -1.21
N ASP A 125 -9.69 26.71 -0.99
CA ASP A 125 -10.87 26.70 -0.11
C ASP A 125 -10.52 26.21 1.32
N ASP A 126 -11.52 25.90 2.15
CA ASP A 126 -11.33 25.10 3.38
C ASP A 126 -10.77 23.71 3.03
N CYS A 127 -9.45 23.60 3.10
CA CYS A 127 -8.72 22.37 2.85
C CYS A 127 -7.50 22.21 3.76
N MET A 128 -7.20 20.96 4.08
CA MET A 128 -6.02 20.55 4.82
C MET A 128 -5.13 19.71 3.94
N VAL A 129 -3.82 19.93 4.09
CA VAL A 129 -2.80 19.29 3.26
C VAL A 129 -1.98 18.33 4.09
N ILE A 130 -1.87 17.10 3.60
CA ILE A 130 -0.98 16.08 4.16
C ILE A 130 0.19 15.88 3.20
N LYS A 131 1.40 16.11 3.70
CA LYS A 131 2.62 15.70 3.02
C LYS A 131 2.81 14.21 3.24
N THR A 132 2.75 13.43 2.16
CA THR A 132 2.85 11.97 2.29
C THR A 132 4.25 11.55 2.73
N SER A 133 5.28 12.30 2.37
CA SER A 133 6.64 12.09 2.85
C SER A 133 6.81 12.25 4.35
N ASP A 134 6.07 13.16 4.99
CA ASP A 134 6.09 13.26 6.45
C ASP A 134 5.53 11.99 7.09
N ALA A 135 4.42 11.46 6.55
CA ALA A 135 3.83 10.20 7.01
C ALA A 135 4.82 9.04 6.86
N MET A 136 5.50 8.96 5.71
CA MET A 136 6.50 7.93 5.43
C MET A 136 7.72 8.04 6.35
N ARG A 137 8.30 9.22 6.52
CA ARG A 137 9.49 9.43 7.39
C ARG A 137 9.17 9.19 8.86
N ARG A 138 7.97 9.53 9.33
CA ARG A 138 7.53 9.31 10.72
C ARG A 138 7.18 7.87 11.04
N SER A 139 6.91 7.04 10.04
CA SER A 139 6.67 5.61 10.26
C SER A 139 7.95 4.78 10.21
N THR A 140 9.06 5.38 9.79
CA THR A 140 10.34 4.69 9.57
C THR A 140 11.44 5.14 10.54
N ILE A 141 11.06 5.54 11.77
CA ILE A 141 11.95 6.04 12.85
C ILE A 141 12.88 4.93 13.43
N ASN A 142 13.42 4.09 12.55
CA ASN A 142 14.70 3.39 12.70
C ASN A 142 15.53 3.74 11.45
N TYR A 143 15.89 5.01 11.28
CA TYR A 143 16.89 5.41 10.28
C TYR A 143 18.29 5.04 10.78
#